data_AF-A0A1Y3SFN9-F1
#
_entry.id   AF-A0A1Y3SFN9-F1
#
_cell.length_a   1.000
_cell.length_b   1.000
_cell.length_c   1.000
_cell.angle_alpha   90.00
_cell.angle_beta   90.00
_cell.angle_gamma   90.00
#
_symmetry.space_group_name_H-M   'P 1'
#
loop_
_entity.id
_entity.type
_entity.pdbx_description
1 polymer ?
#
loop_
_entity_poly.entity_id
_entity_poly.type
_entity_poly.pdbx_seq_one_letter_code
_entity_poly.pdbx_strand_id
1 'polypeptide(L)'
;MSYDGTMTIKELSQLYHLNREIEMDRMRLRNLEARAQPGAQVITGMPHTPGTKDKVGECAAEIADLRGIIEAKHKQCLYERARLERYIAGIDDSLTRQMFKLRFVNGLTWRQVAACIGGGNTDDGCRKAVQRYLRKN
;
A
#
# COMPACT_ATOMS: atom_id res chain seq x y z
N MET A 1 -2.31 -31.97 0.34
CA MET A 1 -1.44 -30.94 -0.25
C MET A 1 -1.01 -30.03 0.87
N SER A 2 0.11 -30.36 1.51
CA SER A 2 0.66 -29.55 2.61
C SER A 2 1.50 -28.45 1.96
N TYR A 3 1.01 -27.21 1.97
CA TYR A 3 1.84 -26.06 1.66
C TYR A 3 2.72 -25.79 2.88
N ASP A 4 3.88 -26.44 2.87
CA ASP A 4 4.99 -26.17 3.76
C ASP A 4 5.65 -24.86 3.29
N GLY A 5 5.64 -23.84 4.15
CA GLY A 5 6.16 -22.51 3.81
C GLY A 5 5.50 -21.40 4.61
N THR A 6 5.91 -21.23 5.85
CA THR A 6 5.58 -20.05 6.66
C THR A 6 5.94 -18.77 5.93
N MET A 7 5.03 -17.78 5.90
CA MET A 7 5.29 -16.50 5.22
C MET A 7 6.46 -15.76 5.88
N THR A 8 7.37 -15.25 5.05
CA THR A 8 8.48 -14.43 5.53
C THR A 8 8.02 -13.04 5.98
N ILE A 9 8.80 -12.35 6.83
CA ILE A 9 8.54 -10.94 7.20
C ILE A 9 8.43 -10.04 5.95
N LYS A 10 9.21 -10.33 4.90
CA LYS A 10 9.16 -9.60 3.64
C LYS A 10 7.78 -9.73 3.00
N GLU A 11 7.27 -10.94 2.88
CA GLU A 11 5.93 -11.21 2.33
C GLU A 11 4.82 -10.61 3.21
N LEU A 12 4.92 -10.77 4.53
CA LEU A 12 3.97 -10.18 5.48
C LEU A 12 3.92 -8.65 5.40
N SER A 13 5.01 -8.01 4.98
CA SER A 13 5.10 -6.55 4.82
C SER A 13 4.73 -6.07 3.41
N GLN A 14 4.44 -6.97 2.47
CA GLN A 14 4.18 -6.61 1.07
C GLN A 14 2.97 -5.68 0.92
N LEU A 15 1.89 -5.94 1.66
CA LEU A 15 0.69 -5.09 1.65
C LEU A 15 1.01 -3.65 2.11
N TYR A 16 1.89 -3.48 3.09
CA TYR A 16 2.32 -2.16 3.55
C TYR A 16 3.04 -1.39 2.44
N HIS A 17 3.98 -2.05 1.74
CA HIS A 17 4.73 -1.42 0.66
C HIS A 17 3.84 -1.07 -0.53
N LEU A 18 2.94 -1.96 -0.94
CA LEU A 18 1.97 -1.68 -2.02
C LEU A 18 1.08 -0.48 -1.68
N ASN A 19 0.58 -0.38 -0.45
CA ASN A 19 -0.22 0.76 -0.02
C ASN A 19 0.58 2.07 -0.08
N ARG A 20 1.86 2.06 0.34
CA ARG A 20 2.75 3.24 0.24
C ARG A 20 3.00 3.65 -1.20
N GLU A 21 3.23 2.70 -2.09
CA GLU A 21 3.38 2.99 -3.51
C GLU A 21 2.13 3.62 -4.11
N ILE A 22 0.93 3.08 -3.78
CA ILE A 22 -0.34 3.66 -4.21
C ILE A 22 -0.50 5.09 -3.69
N GLU A 23 -0.11 5.38 -2.45
CA GLU A 23 -0.12 6.75 -1.91
C GLU A 23 0.77 7.69 -2.71
N MET A 24 1.99 7.26 -3.06
CA MET A 24 2.91 8.05 -3.88
C MET A 24 2.37 8.27 -5.29
N ASP A 25 1.84 7.22 -5.93
CA ASP A 25 1.27 7.31 -7.27
C ASP A 25 0.04 8.23 -7.30
N ARG A 26 -0.81 8.20 -6.25
CA ARG A 26 -1.93 9.13 -6.08
C ARG A 26 -1.48 10.57 -5.87
N MET A 27 -0.36 10.82 -5.19
CA MET A 27 0.22 12.17 -5.10
C MET A 27 0.71 12.64 -6.47
N ARG A 28 1.42 11.78 -7.21
CA ARG A 28 1.88 12.09 -8.57
C ARG A 28 0.72 12.38 -9.51
N LEU A 29 -0.35 11.57 -9.46
CA LEU A 29 -1.55 11.77 -10.26
C LEU A 29 -2.18 13.14 -10.00
N ARG A 30 -2.36 13.51 -8.72
CA ARG A 30 -2.89 14.83 -8.34
C ARG A 30 -2.05 15.98 -8.90
N ASN A 31 -0.72 15.86 -8.88
CA ASN A 31 0.16 16.88 -9.44
C ASN A 31 0.05 16.98 -10.97
N LEU A 32 -0.09 15.86 -11.67
CA LEU A 32 -0.32 15.85 -13.12
C LEU A 32 -1.67 16.47 -13.48
N GLU A 33 -2.73 16.09 -12.75
CA GLU A 33 -4.08 16.64 -12.94
C GLU A 33 -4.12 18.16 -12.70
N ALA A 34 -3.43 18.66 -11.68
CA ALA A 34 -3.33 20.10 -11.41
C ALA A 34 -2.60 20.86 -12.54
N ARG A 35 -1.57 20.27 -13.15
CA ARG A 35 -0.83 20.86 -14.28
C ARG A 35 -1.63 20.85 -15.58
N ALA A 36 -2.52 19.88 -15.74
CA ALA A 36 -3.36 19.74 -16.93
C ALA A 36 -4.59 20.69 -16.91
N GLN A 37 -4.84 21.41 -15.81
CA GLN A 37 -6.02 22.25 -15.66
C GLN A 37 -5.99 23.48 -16.60
N PRO A 38 -7.07 23.75 -17.36
CA PRO A 38 -7.15 24.91 -18.24
C PRO A 38 -7.11 26.19 -17.40
N GLY A 39 -5.95 26.86 -17.36
CA GLY A 39 -5.69 28.03 -16.51
C GLY A 39 -4.29 28.06 -15.89
N ALA A 40 -3.56 26.94 -15.87
CA ALA A 40 -2.15 26.90 -15.48
C ALA A 40 -1.20 27.52 -16.52
N GLN A 41 -1.69 27.80 -17.74
CA GLN A 41 -0.99 28.58 -18.75
C GLN A 41 -1.23 30.05 -18.46
N VAL A 42 -0.20 30.75 -17.97
CA VAL A 42 -0.19 32.21 -17.86
C VAL A 42 -0.56 32.79 -19.22
N ILE A 43 -1.70 33.50 -19.28
CA ILE A 43 -2.11 34.29 -20.44
C ILE A 43 -1.20 35.53 -20.46
N THR A 44 0.03 35.40 -20.96
CA THR A 44 0.78 36.54 -21.48
C THR A 44 0.40 36.68 -22.95
N GLY A 45 -0.28 37.76 -23.30
CA GLY A 45 -0.91 37.91 -24.60
C GLY A 45 0.02 37.79 -25.82
N MET A 46 -0.58 37.31 -26.92
CA MET A 46 -0.16 37.35 -28.35
C MET A 46 0.59 36.11 -28.93
N PRO A 47 0.54 35.87 -30.27
CA PRO A 47 -0.56 35.26 -31.03
C PRO A 47 -0.16 33.93 -31.72
N HIS A 48 -1.15 33.27 -32.34
CA HIS A 48 -1.12 31.95 -33.00
C HIS A 48 0.19 31.49 -33.66
N THR A 49 0.74 30.38 -33.13
CA THR A 49 1.65 29.47 -33.86
C THR A 49 0.91 28.17 -34.21
N PRO A 50 0.84 27.77 -35.49
CA PRO A 50 0.30 26.47 -35.87
C PRO A 50 1.36 25.40 -35.60
N GLY A 51 1.24 24.74 -34.44
CA GLY A 51 2.20 23.74 -33.99
C GLY A 51 1.93 23.15 -32.61
N THR A 52 0.83 23.53 -31.94
CA THR A 52 0.40 22.96 -30.66
C THR A 52 -0.27 21.58 -30.85
N LYS A 53 0.46 20.65 -31.48
CA LYS A 53 0.30 19.25 -31.15
C LYS A 53 0.92 19.00 -29.78
N ASP A 54 0.31 18.09 -29.05
CA ASP A 54 0.95 17.22 -28.05
C ASP A 54 1.05 17.62 -26.58
N LYS A 55 1.14 18.88 -26.12
CA LYS A 55 1.33 19.08 -24.65
C LYS A 55 0.15 18.67 -23.77
N VAL A 56 -1.09 18.93 -24.21
CA VAL A 56 -2.31 18.56 -23.46
C VAL A 56 -2.65 17.09 -23.67
N GLY A 57 -2.42 16.56 -24.88
CA GLY A 57 -2.65 15.14 -25.21
C GLY A 57 -1.68 14.20 -24.50
N GLU A 58 -0.39 14.56 -24.43
CA GLU A 58 0.63 13.82 -23.66
C GLU A 58 0.29 13.79 -22.17
N CYS A 59 -0.17 14.92 -21.60
CA CYS A 59 -0.62 14.97 -20.20
C CYS A 59 -1.83 14.06 -19.96
N ALA A 60 -2.78 13.99 -20.91
CA ALA A 60 -3.96 13.13 -20.78
C ALA A 60 -3.60 11.64 -20.84
N ALA A 61 -2.66 11.26 -21.72
CA ALA A 61 -2.15 9.88 -21.80
C ALA A 61 -1.40 9.47 -20.53
N GLU A 62 -0.50 10.31 -20.01
CA GLU A 62 0.24 10.02 -18.77
C GLU A 62 -0.71 9.86 -17.56
N ILE A 63 -1.76 10.69 -17.48
CA ILE A 63 -2.81 10.58 -16.45
C ILE A 63 -3.55 9.25 -16.57
N ALA A 64 -3.93 8.84 -17.78
CA ALA A 64 -4.64 7.59 -18.01
C ALA A 64 -3.79 6.37 -17.63
N ASP A 65 -2.52 6.36 -18.04
CA ASP A 65 -1.57 5.28 -17.71
C ASP A 65 -1.35 5.17 -16.21
N LEU A 66 -1.13 6.31 -15.53
CA LEU A 66 -0.90 6.31 -14.09
C LEU A 66 -2.15 5.85 -13.30
N ARG A 67 -3.35 6.21 -13.76
CA ARG A 67 -4.60 5.67 -13.20
C ARG A 67 -4.69 4.15 -13.37
N GLY A 68 -4.31 3.63 -14.55
CA GLY A 68 -4.24 2.19 -14.80
C GLY A 68 -3.26 1.46 -13.87
N ILE A 69 -2.08 2.04 -13.63
CA ILE A 69 -1.08 1.51 -12.67
C ILE A 69 -1.65 1.47 -11.25
N ILE A 70 -2.29 2.57 -10.80
CA ILE A 70 -2.91 2.62 -9.48
C ILE A 70 -4.00 1.56 -9.33
N GLU A 71 -4.84 1.37 -10.34
CA GLU A 71 -5.90 0.35 -10.32
C GLU A 71 -5.32 -1.07 -10.24
N ALA A 72 -4.28 -1.36 -11.03
CA ALA A 72 -3.58 -2.64 -11.01
C ALA A 72 -2.98 -2.92 -9.62
N LYS A 73 -2.30 -1.94 -9.02
CA LYS A 73 -1.75 -2.05 -7.65
C LYS A 73 -2.87 -2.22 -6.61
N HIS A 74 -4.01 -1.55 -6.78
CA HIS A 74 -5.14 -1.72 -5.87
C HIS A 74 -5.69 -3.15 -5.91
N LYS A 75 -5.83 -3.74 -7.10
CA LYS A 75 -6.18 -5.17 -7.25
C LYS A 75 -5.15 -6.07 -6.58
N GLN A 76 -3.86 -5.77 -6.74
CA GLN A 76 -2.79 -6.51 -6.07
C GLN A 76 -2.89 -6.42 -4.54
N CYS A 77 -3.23 -5.26 -3.97
CA CYS A 77 -3.49 -5.12 -2.53
C CYS A 77 -4.64 -6.03 -2.05
N LEU A 78 -5.71 -6.15 -2.83
CA LEU A 78 -6.83 -7.03 -2.47
C LEU A 78 -6.39 -8.50 -2.43
N TYR A 79 -5.63 -8.94 -3.43
CA TYR A 79 -5.08 -10.30 -3.46
C TYR A 79 -4.11 -10.56 -2.30
N GLU A 80 -3.17 -9.64 -2.04
CA GLU A 80 -2.20 -9.80 -0.96
C GLU A 80 -2.90 -9.79 0.40
N ARG A 81 -3.90 -8.91 0.60
CA ARG A 81 -4.70 -8.90 1.82
C ARG A 81 -5.41 -10.23 2.04
N ALA A 82 -6.07 -10.78 1.02
CA ALA A 82 -6.74 -12.08 1.12
C ALA A 82 -5.74 -13.23 1.39
N ARG A 83 -4.52 -13.14 0.85
CA ARG A 83 -3.43 -14.08 1.14
C ARG A 83 -2.99 -14.00 2.60
N LEU A 84 -2.77 -12.80 3.13
CA LEU A 84 -2.44 -12.57 4.54
C LEU A 84 -3.55 -13.05 5.47
N GLU A 85 -4.81 -12.72 5.18
CA GLU A 85 -5.95 -13.13 6.01
C GLU A 85 -6.09 -14.67 6.06
N ARG A 86 -5.87 -15.38 4.95
CA ARG A 86 -5.86 -16.85 4.91
C ARG A 86 -4.71 -17.44 5.73
N TYR A 87 -3.50 -16.90 5.59
CA TYR A 87 -2.36 -17.35 6.38
C TYR A 87 -2.59 -17.14 7.88
N ILE A 88 -3.07 -15.94 8.26
CA ILE A 88 -3.36 -15.59 9.66
C ILE A 88 -4.47 -16.49 10.23
N ALA A 89 -5.48 -16.85 9.44
CA ALA A 89 -6.53 -17.78 9.88
C ALA A 89 -5.98 -19.18 10.26
N GLY A 90 -4.81 -19.58 9.75
CA GLY A 90 -4.13 -20.83 10.12
C GLY A 90 -3.30 -20.78 11.42
N ILE A 91 -3.09 -19.62 12.04
CA ILE A 91 -2.28 -19.48 13.27
C ILE A 91 -3.08 -19.95 14.48
N ASP A 92 -2.76 -21.06 15.15
CA ASP A 92 -3.57 -21.56 16.27
C ASP A 92 -3.76 -20.56 17.42
N ASP A 93 -2.67 -19.96 17.91
CA ASP A 93 -2.69 -19.04 19.05
C ASP A 93 -3.47 -17.75 18.73
N SER A 94 -4.53 -17.50 19.48
CA SER A 94 -5.46 -16.38 19.24
C SER A 94 -4.80 -15.01 19.41
N LEU A 95 -3.91 -14.87 20.39
CA LEU A 95 -3.19 -13.63 20.64
C LEU A 95 -2.19 -13.33 19.50
N THR A 96 -1.43 -14.34 19.08
CA THR A 96 -0.50 -14.23 17.94
C THR A 96 -1.28 -13.88 16.67
N ARG A 97 -2.41 -14.55 16.41
CA ARG A 97 -3.30 -14.23 15.28
C ARG A 97 -3.74 -12.76 15.28
N GLN A 98 -4.13 -12.24 16.45
CA GLN A 98 -4.53 -10.85 16.62
C GLN A 98 -3.35 -9.89 16.36
N MET A 99 -2.16 -10.19 16.89
CA MET A 99 -0.94 -9.41 16.62
C MET A 99 -0.62 -9.33 15.13
N PHE A 100 -0.70 -10.45 14.41
CA PHE A 100 -0.47 -10.48 12.97
C PHE A 100 -1.48 -9.64 12.20
N LYS A 101 -2.78 -9.77 12.51
CA LYS A 101 -3.84 -9.00 11.84
C LYS A 101 -3.62 -7.49 12.03
N LEU A 102 -3.41 -7.06 13.27
CA LEU A 102 -3.19 -5.64 13.59
C LEU A 102 -1.91 -5.11 12.93
N ARG A 103 -0.83 -5.90 12.91
CA ARG A 103 0.45 -5.46 12.35
C ARG A 103 0.46 -5.41 10.82
N PHE A 104 0.05 -6.50 10.17
CA PHE A 104 0.30 -6.73 8.75
C PHE A 104 -0.92 -6.46 7.86
N VAL A 105 -2.14 -6.62 8.39
CA VAL A 105 -3.37 -6.31 7.63
C VAL A 105 -3.82 -4.88 7.90
N ASN A 106 -3.87 -4.46 9.17
CA ASN A 106 -4.26 -3.10 9.54
C ASN A 106 -3.11 -2.08 9.46
N GLY A 107 -1.87 -2.54 9.29
CA GLY A 107 -0.70 -1.67 9.12
C GLY A 107 -0.30 -0.87 10.37
N LEU A 108 -0.72 -1.30 11.57
CA LEU A 108 -0.44 -0.56 12.81
C LEU A 108 1.03 -0.69 13.23
N THR A 109 1.54 0.34 13.90
CA THR A 109 2.85 0.27 14.57
C THR A 109 2.81 -0.69 15.76
N TRP A 110 3.94 -1.26 16.18
CA TRP A 110 4.00 -2.16 17.34
C TRP A 110 3.46 -1.51 18.63
N ARG A 111 3.68 -0.20 18.80
CA ARG A 111 3.10 0.58 19.91
C ARG A 111 1.58 0.61 19.86
N GLN A 112 1.00 0.82 18.67
CA GLN A 112 -0.45 0.78 18.48
C GLN A 112 -1.01 -0.65 18.64
N VAL A 113 -0.30 -1.66 18.15
CA VAL A 113 -0.68 -3.07 18.35
C VAL A 113 -0.76 -3.40 19.84
N ALA A 114 0.28 -3.05 20.60
CA ALA A 114 0.31 -3.25 22.06
C ALA A 114 -0.83 -2.52 22.77
N ALA A 115 -1.11 -1.27 22.38
CA ALA A 115 -2.23 -0.50 22.93
C ALA A 115 -3.60 -1.13 22.59
N CYS A 116 -3.79 -1.64 21.37
CA CYS A 116 -5.03 -2.31 20.95
C CYS A 116 -5.26 -3.65 21.66
N ILE A 117 -4.19 -4.41 21.95
CA ILE A 117 -4.28 -5.67 22.69
C ILE A 117 -4.50 -5.41 24.18
N GLY A 118 -3.86 -4.39 24.75
CA GLY A 118 -3.95 -4.05 26.16
C GLY A 118 -3.23 -5.07 27.06
N GLY A 119 -3.64 -5.14 28.34
CA GLY A 119 -3.14 -6.15 29.28
C GLY A 119 -1.67 -6.04 29.67
N GLY A 120 -1.08 -4.83 29.60
CA GLY A 120 0.34 -4.61 29.94
C GLY A 120 1.34 -5.08 28.87
N ASN A 121 0.86 -5.40 27.66
CA ASN A 121 1.74 -5.74 26.55
C ASN A 121 2.61 -4.54 26.14
N THR A 122 3.88 -4.82 25.83
CA THR A 122 4.81 -3.83 25.27
C THR A 122 4.94 -4.01 23.77
N ASP A 123 5.38 -2.96 23.08
CA ASP A 123 5.66 -2.96 21.65
C ASP A 123 6.71 -4.03 21.28
N ASP A 124 7.80 -4.11 22.06
CA ASP A 124 8.84 -5.11 21.89
C ASP A 124 8.35 -6.54 22.20
N GLY A 125 7.50 -6.69 23.21
CA GLY A 125 6.87 -7.98 23.55
C GLY A 125 6.05 -8.52 22.39
N CYS A 126 5.19 -7.68 21.79
CA CYS A 126 4.39 -8.04 20.61
C CYS A 126 5.27 -8.40 19.41
N ARG A 127 6.31 -7.59 19.12
CA ARG A 127 7.25 -7.85 18.04
C ARG A 127 7.97 -9.19 18.21
N LYS A 128 8.48 -9.46 19.41
CA LYS A 128 9.19 -10.71 19.73
C LYS A 128 8.27 -11.92 19.67
N ALA A 129 7.00 -11.81 20.07
CA ALA A 129 6.03 -12.89 19.94
C ALA A 129 5.84 -13.32 18.48
N VAL A 130 5.65 -12.34 17.58
CA VAL A 130 5.56 -12.60 16.13
C VAL A 130 6.85 -13.21 15.59
N GLN A 131 8.02 -12.67 15.95
CA GLN A 131 9.30 -13.23 15.50
C GLN A 131 9.53 -14.68 15.99
N ARG A 132 9.13 -15.00 17.23
CA ARG A 132 9.23 -16.37 17.76
C ARG A 132 8.32 -17.33 16.99
N TYR A 133 7.11 -16.91 16.65
CA TYR A 133 6.20 -17.71 15.83
C TYR A 133 6.81 -18.03 14.47
N LEU A 134 7.33 -17.03 13.77
CA LEU A 134 7.96 -17.18 12.44
C LEU A 134 9.29 -17.93 12.43
N ARG A 135 9.92 -18.12 13.60
CA ARG A 135 11.14 -18.94 13.73
C ARG A 135 10.83 -20.40 14.02
N LYS A 136 9.65 -20.69 14.57
CA LYS A 136 9.23 -22.03 14.99
C LYS A 136 8.52 -22.79 13.87
N ASN A 137 7.90 -22.06 12.95
CA ASN A 137 7.20 -22.56 11.77
C ASN A 137 7.90 -22.00 10.53
#